data_AF-A0A535YQ00-F1
#
_entry.id   AF-A0A535YQ00-F1
#
_cell.length_a   1.000
_cell.length_b   1.000
_cell.length_c   1.000
_cell.angle_alpha   90.00
_cell.angle_beta   90.00
_cell.angle_gamma   90.00
#
_symmetry.space_group_name_H-M   'P 1'
#
loop_
_entity.id
_entity.type
_entity.pdbx_description
1 polymer ?
#
loop_
_entity_poly.entity_id
_entity_poly.type
_entity_poly.pdbx_seq_one_letter_code
_entity_poly.pdbx_strand_id
1 'polypeptide(L)'
;MEALYEGFASEANATRRVPGIGLGYLAHDDMRALIGDALALGWDLLSYECNFSLWNGGETRSAEFANWRDAEEARNLTAFLARSPQDLKLLVWCGNSHQRKTPQTYPGVRRMTWIRLGQRLRELSGLDPFVIDQSVTVEYRRQRSPRRQDVKRYASELRELGGTGGFLREEDPDARWRKDLSADAWLLSLDNLMV
;
A
#
# COMPACT_ATOMS: atom_id res chain seq x y z
N MET A 1 -7.77 -4.59 9.44
CA MET A 1 -8.33 -4.32 8.10
C MET A 1 -7.35 -3.41 7.41
N GLU A 2 -6.79 -3.88 6.29
CA GLU A 2 -5.66 -3.21 5.62
C GLU A 2 -6.09 -2.58 4.29
N ALA A 3 -7.34 -2.84 3.86
CA ALA A 3 -7.98 -2.23 2.70
C ALA A 3 -9.31 -1.56 3.07
N LEU A 4 -9.84 -0.75 2.15
CA LEU A 4 -11.17 -0.14 2.27
C LEU A 4 -12.26 -1.22 2.10
N TYR A 5 -13.21 -1.25 3.03
CA TYR A 5 -14.36 -2.16 3.00
C TYR A 5 -15.62 -1.46 2.50
N GLU A 6 -16.56 -2.26 1.98
CA GLU A 6 -17.73 -1.79 1.22
C GLU A 6 -18.61 -0.81 2.00
N GLY A 7 -18.92 -1.11 3.27
CA GLY A 7 -19.77 -0.25 4.10
C GLY A 7 -19.19 1.15 4.29
N PHE A 8 -17.89 1.25 4.56
CA PHE A 8 -17.20 2.53 4.71
C PHE A 8 -17.14 3.32 3.41
N ALA A 9 -16.73 2.67 2.30
CA ALA A 9 -16.63 3.33 1.00
C ALA A 9 -18.00 3.82 0.52
N SER A 10 -19.05 3.02 0.71
CA SER A 10 -20.42 3.38 0.30
C SER A 10 -20.96 4.59 1.07
N GLU A 11 -20.83 4.60 2.40
CA GLU A 11 -21.24 5.75 3.21
C GLU A 11 -20.45 7.01 2.86
N ALA A 12 -19.13 6.88 2.70
CA ALA A 12 -18.25 7.98 2.36
C ALA A 12 -18.60 8.60 1.01
N ASN A 13 -18.81 7.77 -0.02
CA ASN A 13 -19.17 8.23 -1.36
C ASN A 13 -20.57 8.88 -1.38
N ALA A 14 -21.54 8.30 -0.67
CA ALA A 14 -22.91 8.82 -0.63
C ALA A 14 -23.01 10.17 0.11
N THR A 15 -22.25 10.35 1.19
CA THR A 15 -22.33 11.55 2.03
C THR A 15 -21.28 12.60 1.71
N ARG A 16 -20.25 12.22 0.93
CA ARG A 16 -19.02 13.01 0.71
C ARG A 16 -18.34 13.42 2.01
N ARG A 17 -18.42 12.58 3.05
CA ARG A 17 -17.82 12.80 4.37
C ARG A 17 -17.13 11.53 4.84
N VAL A 18 -16.07 11.67 5.63
CA VAL A 18 -15.41 10.53 6.26
C VAL A 18 -16.34 9.94 7.33
N PRO A 19 -16.72 8.65 7.25
CA PRO A 19 -17.55 8.00 8.27
C PRO A 19 -16.94 8.12 9.67
N GLY A 20 -17.81 8.25 10.68
CA GLY A 20 -17.40 8.42 12.08
C GLY A 20 -16.74 7.17 12.68
N ILE A 21 -17.09 5.99 12.18
CA ILE A 21 -16.55 4.71 12.66
C ILE A 21 -15.50 4.19 11.67
N GLY A 22 -14.23 4.25 12.07
CA GLY A 22 -13.12 3.59 11.38
C GLY A 22 -12.60 2.42 12.21
N LEU A 23 -12.21 1.33 11.56
CA LEU A 23 -11.50 0.21 12.18
C LEU A 23 -10.07 0.12 11.63
N GLY A 24 -9.12 -0.28 12.48
CA GLY A 24 -7.71 -0.39 12.09
C GLY A 24 -7.15 0.93 11.56
N TYR A 25 -6.49 0.88 10.39
CA TYR A 25 -5.87 2.07 9.79
C TYR A 25 -6.87 3.20 9.47
N LEU A 26 -8.14 2.89 9.24
CA LEU A 26 -9.18 3.90 8.95
C LEU A 26 -9.55 4.76 10.18
N ALA A 27 -9.09 4.36 11.37
CA ALA A 27 -9.21 5.16 12.58
C ALA A 27 -8.06 6.18 12.75
N HIS A 28 -6.98 6.06 11.97
CA HIS A 28 -5.83 6.96 12.10
C HIS A 28 -6.12 8.32 11.49
N ASP A 29 -5.74 9.40 12.17
CA ASP A 29 -6.05 10.77 11.74
C ASP A 29 -5.50 11.08 10.34
N ASP A 30 -4.28 10.67 10.02
CA ASP A 30 -3.69 10.89 8.68
C ASP A 30 -4.45 10.17 7.58
N MET A 31 -4.92 8.94 7.84
CA MET A 31 -5.74 8.19 6.88
C MET A 31 -7.10 8.86 6.70
N ARG A 32 -7.69 9.36 7.78
CA ARG A 32 -8.95 10.10 7.74
C ARG A 32 -8.79 11.42 6.99
N ALA A 33 -7.69 12.13 7.17
CA ALA A 33 -7.35 13.35 6.44
C ALA A 33 -7.19 13.05 4.93
N LEU A 34 -6.39 12.03 4.57
CA LEU A 34 -6.23 11.59 3.18
C LEU A 34 -7.56 11.29 2.49
N ILE A 35 -8.44 10.54 3.17
CA ILE A 35 -9.77 10.21 2.65
C ILE A 35 -10.63 11.47 2.53
N GLY A 36 -10.60 12.35 3.52
CA GLY A 36 -11.30 13.63 3.50
C GLY A 36 -10.89 14.50 2.31
N ASP A 37 -9.59 14.62 2.05
CA ASP A 37 -9.04 15.37 0.93
C ASP A 37 -9.42 14.74 -0.41
N ALA A 38 -9.34 13.41 -0.54
CA ALA A 38 -9.79 12.70 -1.74
C ALA A 38 -11.28 12.99 -2.04
N LEU A 39 -12.14 12.92 -1.03
CA LEU A 39 -13.57 13.23 -1.17
C LEU A 39 -13.79 14.71 -1.55
N ALA A 40 -13.04 15.64 -0.95
CA ALA A 40 -13.13 17.07 -1.25
C ALA A 40 -12.68 17.39 -2.69
N LEU A 41 -11.69 16.65 -3.20
CA LEU A 41 -11.21 16.72 -4.58
C LEU A 41 -12.11 16.01 -5.61
N GLY A 42 -13.23 15.41 -5.17
CA GLY A 42 -14.18 14.75 -6.06
C GLY A 42 -13.84 13.30 -6.40
N TRP A 43 -12.91 12.66 -5.69
CA TRP A 43 -12.59 11.24 -5.89
C TRP A 43 -13.68 10.36 -5.28
N ASP A 44 -13.93 9.21 -5.91
CA ASP A 44 -14.72 8.14 -5.33
C ASP A 44 -13.82 7.10 -4.67
N LEU A 45 -14.25 6.59 -3.53
CA LEU A 45 -13.57 5.53 -2.80
C LEU A 45 -13.99 4.17 -3.34
N LEU A 46 -13.01 3.33 -3.67
CA LEU A 46 -13.22 1.96 -4.08
C LEU A 46 -12.89 1.02 -2.92
N SER A 47 -13.88 0.24 -2.47
CA SER A 47 -13.61 -0.91 -1.60
C SER A 47 -13.04 -2.06 -2.43
N TYR A 48 -11.92 -2.61 -2.00
CA TYR A 48 -11.30 -3.78 -2.64
C TYR A 48 -10.94 -4.89 -1.65
N GLU A 49 -11.23 -4.70 -0.35
CA GLU A 49 -11.00 -5.69 0.70
C GLU A 49 -11.64 -7.05 0.37
N CYS A 50 -10.99 -8.11 0.83
CA CYS A 50 -11.48 -9.47 0.61
C CYS A 50 -12.77 -9.76 1.39
N ASN A 51 -13.60 -10.67 0.87
CA ASN A 51 -14.73 -11.19 1.64
C ASN A 51 -14.25 -12.34 2.53
N PHE A 52 -13.98 -12.04 3.81
CA PHE A 52 -13.49 -13.02 4.79
C PHE A 52 -14.40 -14.24 4.97
N SER A 53 -15.69 -14.16 4.65
CA SER A 53 -16.59 -15.33 4.70
C SER A 53 -16.28 -16.41 3.67
N LEU A 54 -15.52 -16.06 2.62
CA LEU A 54 -15.07 -17.00 1.58
C LEU A 54 -13.79 -17.75 1.99
N TRP A 55 -13.12 -17.34 3.07
CA TRP A 55 -11.97 -18.06 3.60
C TRP A 55 -12.42 -19.34 4.29
N ASN A 56 -12.04 -20.48 3.71
CA ASN A 56 -12.31 -21.82 4.25
C ASN A 56 -11.05 -22.54 4.75
N GLY A 57 -9.89 -21.86 4.73
CA GLY A 57 -8.64 -22.39 5.24
C GLY A 57 -8.51 -22.23 6.76
N GLY A 58 -7.32 -22.50 7.27
CA GLY A 58 -7.01 -22.46 8.71
C GLY A 58 -6.82 -21.05 9.27
N GLU A 59 -5.74 -20.87 10.04
CA GLU A 59 -5.47 -19.65 10.79
C GLU A 59 -5.32 -18.40 9.91
N THR A 60 -5.95 -17.29 10.31
CA THR A 60 -5.88 -15.98 9.63
C THR A 60 -4.55 -15.25 9.82
N ARG A 61 -3.66 -15.78 10.66
CA ARG A 61 -2.28 -15.30 10.83
C ARG A 61 -1.27 -16.13 10.02
N SER A 62 -1.76 -16.97 9.10
CA SER A 62 -0.92 -17.85 8.30
C SER A 62 -0.44 -17.20 7.00
N ALA A 63 0.64 -17.78 6.48
CA ALA A 63 1.15 -17.57 5.13
C ALA A 63 0.09 -17.74 4.04
N GLU A 64 -0.72 -18.79 4.20
CA GLU A 64 -1.74 -19.19 3.26
C GLU A 64 -2.85 -18.14 3.21
N PHE A 65 -3.29 -17.69 4.40
CA PHE A 65 -4.25 -16.61 4.52
C PHE A 65 -3.76 -15.32 3.86
N ALA A 66 -2.51 -14.92 4.11
CA ALA A 66 -1.93 -13.71 3.50
C ALA A 66 -1.92 -13.79 1.97
N ASN A 67 -1.49 -14.94 1.40
CA ASN A 67 -1.50 -15.16 -0.04
C ASN A 67 -2.92 -15.22 -0.63
N TRP A 68 -3.88 -15.82 0.08
CA TRP A 68 -5.27 -15.87 -0.33
C TRP A 68 -5.88 -14.46 -0.36
N ARG A 69 -5.70 -13.69 0.71
CA ARG A 69 -6.20 -12.32 0.82
C ARG A 69 -5.70 -11.44 -0.31
N ASP A 70 -4.39 -11.42 -0.55
CA ASP A 70 -3.79 -10.60 -1.62
C ASP A 70 -4.29 -11.02 -3.01
N ALA A 71 -4.58 -12.31 -3.20
CA ALA A 71 -5.18 -12.79 -4.45
C ALA A 71 -6.65 -12.37 -4.59
N GLU A 72 -7.45 -12.36 -3.51
CA GLU A 72 -8.84 -11.87 -3.54
C GLU A 72 -8.89 -10.37 -3.77
N GLU A 73 -8.08 -9.59 -3.05
CA GLU A 73 -7.94 -8.13 -3.26
C GLU A 73 -7.56 -7.80 -4.71
N ALA A 74 -6.60 -8.54 -5.29
CA ALA A 74 -6.20 -8.36 -6.68
C ALA A 74 -7.32 -8.70 -7.67
N ARG A 75 -8.12 -9.74 -7.40
CA ARG A 75 -9.29 -10.09 -8.22
C ARG A 75 -10.35 -8.99 -8.17
N ASN A 76 -10.62 -8.44 -7.00
CA ASN A 76 -11.57 -7.34 -6.84
C ASN A 76 -11.15 -6.10 -7.64
N LEU A 77 -9.87 -5.70 -7.54
CA LEU A 77 -9.32 -4.60 -8.33
C LEU A 77 -9.38 -4.89 -9.83
N THR A 78 -9.01 -6.10 -10.25
CA THR A 78 -9.03 -6.50 -11.66
C THR A 78 -10.47 -6.48 -12.21
N ALA A 79 -11.44 -6.99 -11.46
CA ALA A 79 -12.85 -6.98 -11.84
C ALA A 79 -13.41 -5.55 -11.95
N PHE A 80 -12.96 -4.65 -11.07
CA PHE A 80 -13.32 -3.23 -11.17
C PHE A 80 -12.72 -2.59 -12.43
N LEU A 81 -11.45 -2.81 -12.70
CA LEU A 81 -10.77 -2.25 -13.88
C LEU A 81 -11.39 -2.74 -15.19
N ALA A 82 -11.75 -4.03 -15.27
CA ALA A 82 -12.35 -4.64 -16.45
C ALA A 82 -13.72 -4.03 -16.83
N ARG A 83 -14.45 -3.45 -15.86
CA ARG A 83 -15.75 -2.80 -16.07
C ARG A 83 -15.66 -1.26 -16.12
N SER A 84 -14.47 -0.70 -15.97
CA SER A 84 -14.23 0.73 -15.91
C SER A 84 -13.77 1.29 -17.26
N PRO A 85 -13.92 2.61 -17.50
CA PRO A 85 -13.29 3.28 -18.64
C PRO A 85 -11.78 3.02 -18.69
N GLN A 86 -11.23 2.83 -19.89
CA GLN A 86 -9.81 2.49 -20.07
C GLN A 86 -8.83 3.58 -19.60
N ASP A 87 -9.29 4.83 -19.56
CA ASP A 87 -8.52 6.00 -19.13
C ASP A 87 -8.62 6.28 -17.63
N LEU A 88 -9.51 5.57 -16.90
CA LEU A 88 -9.64 5.71 -15.45
C LEU A 88 -8.31 5.39 -14.75
N LYS A 89 -7.91 6.26 -13.83
CA LYS A 89 -6.73 6.07 -12.99
C LYS A 89 -7.16 5.74 -11.57
N LEU A 90 -6.48 4.76 -10.98
CA LEU A 90 -6.68 4.38 -9.58
C LEU A 90 -5.44 4.71 -8.77
N LEU A 91 -5.67 5.33 -7.62
CA LEU A 91 -4.70 5.39 -6.53
C LEU A 91 -5.05 4.30 -5.53
N VAL A 92 -4.21 3.27 -5.42
CA VAL A 92 -4.39 2.19 -4.45
C VAL A 92 -3.46 2.44 -3.28
N TRP A 93 -4.03 2.69 -2.11
CA TRP A 93 -3.30 2.69 -0.86
C TRP A 93 -3.42 1.32 -0.18
N CYS A 94 -2.30 0.74 0.24
CA CYS A 94 -2.26 -0.53 0.95
C CYS A 94 -1.16 -0.54 2.01
N GLY A 95 -1.37 -1.31 3.08
CA GLY A 95 -0.40 -1.46 4.16
C GLY A 95 0.70 -2.49 3.87
N ASN A 96 1.69 -2.56 4.78
CA ASN A 96 2.58 -3.71 4.98
C ASN A 96 3.28 -4.27 3.73
N SER A 97 3.71 -3.40 2.80
CA SER A 97 4.41 -3.80 1.56
C SER A 97 3.56 -4.57 0.53
N HIS A 98 2.23 -4.62 0.66
CA HIS A 98 1.32 -5.27 -0.30
C HIS A 98 1.53 -4.79 -1.75
N GLN A 99 1.91 -3.53 -1.93
CA GLN A 99 2.12 -2.90 -3.23
C GLN A 99 3.24 -3.53 -4.07
N ARG A 100 4.14 -4.31 -3.47
CA ARG A 100 5.36 -4.78 -4.15
C ARG A 100 5.06 -5.73 -5.31
N LYS A 101 5.83 -5.57 -6.40
CA LYS A 101 5.72 -6.35 -7.65
C LYS A 101 6.49 -7.66 -7.67
N THR A 102 7.19 -7.99 -6.58
CA THR A 102 8.01 -9.20 -6.46
C THR A 102 7.66 -9.98 -5.19
N PRO A 103 7.83 -11.31 -5.22
CA PRO A 103 7.53 -12.13 -4.06
C PRO A 103 8.62 -11.97 -3.00
N GLN A 104 8.26 -12.15 -1.73
CA GLN A 104 9.23 -12.20 -0.64
C GLN A 104 9.22 -13.58 0.01
N THR A 105 10.39 -14.21 0.09
CA THR A 105 10.56 -15.45 0.85
C THR A 105 11.09 -15.12 2.24
N TYR A 106 10.35 -15.54 3.26
CA TYR A 106 10.76 -15.39 4.66
C TYR A 106 11.42 -16.69 5.12
N PRO A 107 12.71 -16.66 5.50
CA PRO A 107 13.39 -17.81 6.08
C PRO A 107 12.89 -18.05 7.52
N GLY A 108 12.68 -19.31 7.91
CA GLY A 108 12.22 -19.69 9.25
C GLY A 108 11.68 -21.12 9.33
N VAL A 109 11.15 -21.51 10.49
CA VAL A 109 10.61 -22.87 10.77
C VAL A 109 9.50 -23.28 9.80
N ARG A 110 8.77 -22.30 9.25
CA ARG A 110 7.86 -22.49 8.11
C ARG A 110 8.31 -21.57 6.97
N ARG A 111 9.11 -22.11 6.05
CA ARG A 111 9.49 -21.41 4.82
C ARG A 111 8.22 -20.96 4.11
N MET A 112 8.11 -19.67 3.87
CA MET A 112 6.92 -19.04 3.30
C MET A 112 7.34 -18.09 2.19
N THR A 113 6.66 -18.19 1.05
CA THR A 113 6.75 -17.21 -0.02
C THR A 113 5.45 -16.43 -0.04
N TRP A 114 5.53 -15.13 0.17
CA TRP A 114 4.42 -14.21 0.06
C TRP A 114 4.41 -13.63 -1.36
N ILE A 115 3.34 -13.91 -2.09
CA ILE A 115 3.02 -13.34 -3.39
C ILE A 115 2.04 -12.21 -3.16
N ARG A 116 2.51 -10.99 -3.35
CA ARG A 116 1.85 -9.77 -2.87
C ARG A 116 0.81 -9.24 -3.82
N LEU A 117 -0.09 -8.40 -3.30
CA LEU A 117 -1.13 -7.71 -4.07
C LEU A 117 -0.60 -7.08 -5.38
N GLY A 118 0.50 -6.32 -5.34
CA GLY A 118 1.06 -5.66 -6.53
C GLY A 118 1.47 -6.66 -7.63
N GLN A 119 2.07 -7.79 -7.24
CA GLN A 119 2.38 -8.88 -8.17
C GLN A 119 1.11 -9.55 -8.70
N ARG A 120 0.16 -9.87 -7.82
CA ARG A 120 -1.10 -10.53 -8.21
C ARG A 120 -1.94 -9.68 -9.16
N LEU A 121 -2.01 -8.37 -8.90
CA LEU A 121 -2.72 -7.43 -9.75
C LEU A 121 -2.09 -7.41 -11.15
N ARG A 122 -0.76 -7.40 -11.26
CA ARG A 122 -0.07 -7.47 -12.54
C ARG A 122 -0.35 -8.78 -13.29
N GLU A 123 -0.29 -9.91 -12.58
CA GLU A 123 -0.56 -11.23 -13.16
C GLU A 123 -2.00 -11.36 -13.69
N LEU A 124 -2.99 -10.83 -12.94
CA LEU A 124 -4.41 -10.99 -13.26
C LEU A 124 -4.94 -9.96 -14.26
N SER A 125 -4.50 -8.70 -14.17
CA SER A 125 -4.98 -7.60 -15.03
C SER A 125 -4.14 -7.38 -16.28
N GLY A 126 -2.89 -7.87 -16.31
CA GLY A 126 -1.92 -7.56 -17.34
C GLY A 126 -1.33 -6.14 -17.27
N LEU A 127 -1.75 -5.33 -16.29
CA LEU A 127 -1.22 -3.99 -16.07
C LEU A 127 0.07 -4.02 -15.25
N ASP A 128 1.04 -3.17 -15.56
CA ASP A 128 2.19 -2.93 -14.68
C ASP A 128 1.90 -1.70 -13.82
N PRO A 129 1.51 -1.85 -12.54
CA PRO A 129 1.23 -0.71 -11.68
C PRO A 129 2.51 0.07 -11.40
N PHE A 130 2.41 1.40 -11.38
CA PHE A 130 3.48 2.25 -10.88
C PHE A 130 3.46 2.24 -9.34
N VAL A 131 4.51 1.67 -8.74
CA VAL A 131 4.55 1.42 -7.29
C VAL A 131 5.45 2.42 -6.60
N ILE A 132 4.89 3.15 -5.64
CA ILE A 132 5.61 4.04 -4.72
C ILE A 132 5.69 3.35 -3.37
N ASP A 133 6.90 3.10 -2.85
CA ASP A 133 7.09 2.43 -1.57
C ASP A 133 7.74 3.37 -0.53
N GLN A 134 6.99 3.63 0.54
CA GLN A 134 7.44 4.41 1.69
C GLN A 134 7.92 3.50 2.84
N SER A 135 7.60 2.20 2.85
CA SER A 135 7.87 1.33 4.00
C SER A 135 9.37 1.22 4.32
N VAL A 136 10.22 1.48 3.34
CA VAL A 136 11.68 1.48 3.45
C VAL A 136 12.23 2.67 4.24
N THR A 137 11.44 3.72 4.45
CA THR A 137 11.82 4.89 5.24
C THR A 137 11.31 4.86 6.67
N VAL A 138 10.25 4.08 6.94
CA VAL A 138 9.56 4.02 8.25
C VAL A 138 10.40 3.30 9.31
N GLU A 139 10.52 3.92 10.48
CA GLU A 139 11.08 3.33 11.71
C GLU A 139 9.93 2.77 12.56
N TYR A 140 9.84 1.44 12.64
CA TYR A 140 8.82 0.73 13.42
C TYR A 140 9.33 0.42 14.81
N ARG A 141 8.84 1.13 15.84
CA ARG A 141 9.23 0.92 17.25
C ARG A 141 10.76 0.86 17.46
N ARG A 142 11.33 -0.36 17.54
CA ARG A 142 12.77 -0.62 17.76
C ARG A 142 13.53 -0.96 16.48
N GLN A 143 12.85 -1.07 15.35
CA GLN A 143 13.43 -1.43 14.08
C GLN A 143 13.80 -0.17 13.31
N ARG A 144 15.09 -0.06 12.98
CA ARG A 144 15.59 1.03 12.15
C ARG A 144 15.17 0.82 10.71
N SER A 145 14.77 1.91 10.08
CA SER A 145 14.51 1.99 8.65
C SER A 145 15.75 1.56 7.84
N PRO A 146 15.59 0.73 6.79
CA PRO A 146 16.66 0.44 5.82
C PRO A 146 17.27 1.70 5.21
N ARG A 147 16.49 2.78 5.08
CA ARG A 147 16.92 4.07 4.50
C ARG A 147 17.22 5.15 5.53
N ARG A 148 17.42 4.79 6.81
CA ARG A 148 17.74 5.76 7.88
C ARG A 148 18.92 6.67 7.53
N GLN A 149 19.97 6.13 6.93
CA GLN A 149 21.15 6.93 6.55
C GLN A 149 20.83 7.87 5.38
N ASP A 150 19.97 7.46 4.45
CA ASP A 150 19.55 8.31 3.34
C ASP A 150 18.68 9.47 3.84
N VAL A 151 17.74 9.21 4.76
CA VAL A 151 16.95 10.27 5.41
C VAL A 151 17.86 11.30 6.09
N LYS A 152 18.92 10.85 6.78
CA LYS A 152 19.90 11.76 7.39
C LYS A 152 20.69 12.53 6.33
N ARG A 153 21.11 11.86 5.26
CA ARG A 153 21.90 12.43 4.18
C ARG A 153 21.15 13.55 3.47
N TYR A 154 19.86 13.36 3.19
CA TYR A 154 19.01 14.30 2.45
C TYR A 154 18.16 15.20 3.36
N ALA A 155 18.48 15.28 4.65
CA ALA A 155 17.60 15.93 5.62
C ALA A 155 17.37 17.42 5.33
N SER A 156 18.35 18.13 4.76
CA SER A 156 18.20 19.55 4.43
C SER A 156 17.26 19.74 3.25
N GLU A 157 17.48 18.98 2.18
CA GLU A 157 16.67 18.99 0.96
C GLU A 157 15.23 18.54 1.25
N LEU A 158 15.06 17.52 2.09
CA LEU A 158 13.74 17.10 2.53
C LEU A 158 13.00 18.22 3.27
N ARG A 159 13.68 19.02 4.11
CA ARG A 159 13.04 20.17 4.78
C ARG A 159 12.61 21.24 3.78
N GLU A 160 13.41 21.50 2.75
CA GLU A 160 13.05 22.44 1.68
C GLU A 160 11.81 21.97 0.91
N LEU A 161 11.60 20.65 0.80
CA LEU A 161 10.42 20.02 0.20
C LEU A 161 9.23 19.83 1.18
N GLY A 162 9.27 20.43 2.38
CA GLY A 162 8.19 20.29 3.36
C GLY A 162 8.23 18.99 4.18
N GLY A 163 9.34 18.27 4.15
CA GLY A 163 9.63 17.12 5.01
C GLY A 163 9.60 15.76 4.33
N THR A 164 9.19 15.68 3.07
CA THR A 164 9.11 14.42 2.29
C THR A 164 9.61 14.64 0.86
N GLY A 165 10.28 13.63 0.32
CA GLY A 165 10.82 13.64 -1.04
C GLY A 165 10.88 12.24 -1.63
N GLY A 166 10.99 12.15 -2.94
CA GLY A 166 10.97 10.87 -3.66
C GLY A 166 12.15 10.70 -4.60
N PHE A 167 12.52 9.44 -4.82
CA PHE A 167 13.43 9.04 -5.91
C PHE A 167 12.70 8.08 -6.83
N LEU A 168 12.76 8.32 -8.14
CA LEU A 168 12.48 7.26 -9.10
C LEU A 168 13.54 6.16 -8.94
N ARG A 169 13.15 4.90 -9.15
CA ARG A 169 14.05 3.74 -9.00
C ARG A 169 15.31 3.93 -9.83
N GLU A 170 15.20 4.45 -11.05
CA GLU A 170 16.34 4.64 -11.94
C GLU A 170 17.27 5.79 -11.53
N GLU A 171 16.74 6.75 -10.76
CA GLU A 171 17.46 7.92 -10.25
C GLU A 171 17.99 7.72 -8.83
N ASP A 172 17.68 6.57 -8.19
CA ASP A 172 18.04 6.38 -6.79
C ASP A 172 19.56 6.46 -6.60
N PRO A 173 20.04 7.24 -5.62
CA PRO A 173 21.48 7.42 -5.37
C PRO A 173 22.17 6.13 -4.93
N ASP A 174 21.42 5.14 -4.43
CA ASP A 174 21.96 3.84 -4.03
C ASP A 174 21.56 2.75 -5.03
N ALA A 175 22.59 2.17 -5.66
CA ALA A 175 22.46 1.15 -6.68
C ALA A 175 21.71 -0.12 -6.23
N ARG A 176 21.59 -0.36 -4.92
CA ARG A 176 20.79 -1.48 -4.39
C ARG A 176 19.30 -1.24 -4.64
N TRP A 177 18.81 -0.03 -4.41
CA TRP A 177 17.41 0.34 -4.67
C TRP A 177 17.12 0.41 -6.16
N ARG A 178 18.09 0.82 -6.99
CA ARG A 178 17.96 0.76 -8.45
C ARG A 178 17.73 -0.65 -8.99
N LYS A 179 18.27 -1.67 -8.30
CA LYS A 179 18.12 -3.09 -8.64
C LYS A 179 16.86 -3.73 -8.06
N ASP A 180 16.18 -3.08 -7.12
CA ASP A 180 14.94 -3.60 -6.54
C ASP A 180 13.78 -3.39 -7.54
N LEU A 181 13.31 -4.50 -8.13
CA LEU A 181 12.23 -4.49 -9.11
C LEU A 181 10.83 -4.47 -8.47
N SER A 182 10.75 -4.39 -7.14
CA SER A 182 9.49 -4.43 -6.41
C SER A 182 8.73 -3.11 -6.40
N ALA A 183 9.41 -1.99 -6.64
CA ALA A 183 8.83 -0.65 -6.71
C ALA A 183 9.46 0.16 -7.85
N ASP A 184 8.79 1.25 -8.24
CA ASP A 184 9.24 2.17 -9.28
C ASP A 184 9.69 3.52 -8.70
N ALA A 185 9.29 3.83 -7.47
CA ALA A 185 9.77 4.98 -6.72
C ALA A 185 9.78 4.71 -5.21
N TRP A 186 10.60 5.47 -4.49
CA TRP A 186 10.75 5.40 -3.04
C TRP A 186 10.51 6.74 -2.41
N LEU A 187 9.77 6.78 -1.30
CA LEU A 187 9.58 8.00 -0.51
C LEU A 187 10.50 8.00 0.72
N LEU A 188 11.17 9.13 0.93
CA LEU A 188 11.88 9.45 2.15
C LEU A 188 11.09 10.53 2.90
N SER A 189 10.92 10.34 4.21
CA SER A 189 10.24 11.29 5.07
C SER A 189 11.06 11.56 6.32
N LEU A 190 11.04 12.80 6.78
CA LEU A 190 11.52 13.19 8.11
C LEU A 190 10.52 12.78 9.20
N ASP A 191 9.24 12.71 8.85
CA ASP A 191 8.20 12.12 9.67
C ASP A 191 8.07 10.64 9.31
N ASN A 192 8.86 9.81 9.98
CA ASN A 192 9.00 8.40 9.67
C ASN A 192 8.90 7.49 10.91
N LEU A 193 8.53 8.04 12.06
CA LEU A 193 8.38 7.27 13.29
C LEU A 193 6.95 6.74 13.39
N MET A 194 6.82 5.41 13.35
CA MET A 194 5.55 4.76 13.66
C MET A 194 5.61 4.20 15.08
N VAL A 195 4.94 4.90 16.00
CA VAL A 195 4.87 4.61 17.45
C VAL A 195 3.83 3.53 17.77
#